data_AF-A0A6G1X3W5-F1
#
_entry.id   AF-A0A6G1X3W5-F1
#
_cell.length_a   1.000
_cell.length_b   1.000
_cell.length_c   1.000
_cell.angle_alpha   90.00
_cell.angle_beta   90.00
_cell.angle_gamma   90.00
#
_symmetry.space_group_name_H-M   'P 1'
#
loop_
_entity.id
_entity.type
_entity.pdbx_description
1 polymer ?
#
loop_
_entity_poly.entity_id
_entity_poly.type
_entity_poly.pdbx_seq_one_letter_code
_entity_poly.pdbx_strand_id
1 'polypeptide(L)'
;MTFLFVLFAAIGLGLAILAFVESKTSMFWLAGLFMYIVSFLGAFSIGLYLLVFTAAFWTIALAKSVGWLKRNGQYVVFGSIGILIWFVSITILDDYWLYLPFALLDSFL
;
A
#
# COMPACT_ATOMS: atom_id res chain seq x y z
N MET A 1 6.99 -19.01 5.00
CA MET A 1 6.10 -18.00 4.37
C MET A 1 5.13 -17.37 5.36
N THR A 2 4.31 -18.14 6.08
CA THR A 2 3.30 -17.60 7.02
C THR A 2 3.85 -16.69 8.11
N PHE A 3 4.99 -17.04 8.73
CA PHE A 3 5.62 -16.19 9.76
C PHE A 3 6.03 -14.81 9.22
N LEU A 4 6.69 -14.78 8.05
CA LEU A 4 7.10 -13.52 7.42
C LEU A 4 5.89 -12.67 7.04
N PHE A 5 4.86 -13.28 6.47
CA PHE A 5 3.61 -12.59 6.13
C PHE A 5 3.01 -11.88 7.35
N VAL A 6 2.85 -12.59 8.47
CA VAL A 6 2.28 -12.02 9.70
C VAL A 6 3.19 -10.92 10.28
N LEU A 7 4.51 -11.13 10.28
CA LEU A 7 5.46 -10.15 10.77
C LEU A 7 5.41 -8.84 9.96
N PHE A 8 5.47 -8.93 8.63
CA PHE A 8 5.40 -7.76 7.75
C PHE A 8 4.03 -7.07 7.83
N ALA A 9 2.94 -7.84 7.97
CA ALA A 9 1.59 -7.29 8.16
C ALA A 9 1.47 -6.53 9.48
N ALA A 10 2.00 -7.10 10.57
CA ALA A 10 2.00 -6.42 11.87
C ALA A 10 2.83 -5.13 11.84
N ILE A 11 3.99 -5.14 11.19
CA ILE A 11 4.82 -3.93 11.03
C ILE A 11 4.11 -2.90 10.16
N GLY A 12 3.53 -3.30 9.02
CA GLY A 12 2.79 -2.41 8.13
C GLY A 12 1.61 -1.72 8.81
N LEU A 13 0.82 -2.49 9.57
CA LEU A 13 -0.31 -1.96 10.35
C LEU A 13 0.17 -1.06 11.50
N GLY A 14 1.22 -1.45 12.23
CA GLY A 14 1.81 -0.63 13.29
C GLY A 14 2.32 0.71 12.76
N LEU A 15 3.03 0.70 11.62
CA LEU A 15 3.48 1.91 10.96
C LEU A 15 2.32 2.77 10.45
N ALA A 16 1.24 2.16 9.94
CA ALA A 16 0.06 2.90 9.54
C ALA A 16 -0.56 3.65 10.73
N ILE A 17 -0.72 2.99 11.87
CA ILE A 17 -1.24 3.61 13.10
C ILE A 17 -0.34 4.77 13.52
N LEU A 18 0.98 4.54 13.59
CA LEU A 18 1.95 5.59 13.93
C LEU A 18 1.93 6.75 12.92
N ALA A 19 1.72 6.47 11.64
CA ALA A 19 1.63 7.49 10.60
C ALA A 19 0.43 8.43 10.83
N PHE A 20 -0.71 7.90 11.28
CA PHE A 20 -1.88 8.70 11.64
C PHE A 20 -1.68 9.47 12.95
N VAL A 21 -1.05 8.84 13.96
CA VAL A 21 -0.81 9.48 15.28
C VAL A 21 0.22 10.61 15.17
N GLU A 22 1.38 10.33 14.59
CA GLU A 22 2.47 11.31 14.48
C GLU A 22 2.30 12.24 13.27
N SER A 23 1.39 11.91 12.36
CA SER A 23 1.18 12.69 11.15
C SER A 23 2.48 12.91 10.36
N LYS A 24 3.37 11.91 10.30
CA LYS A 24 4.60 11.98 9.50
C LYS A 24 4.40 11.35 8.12
N THR A 25 4.79 12.07 7.07
CA THR A 25 4.64 11.60 5.68
C THR A 25 5.47 10.36 5.37
N SER A 26 6.69 10.28 5.89
CA SER A 26 7.59 9.13 5.69
C SER A 26 7.00 7.82 6.21
N MET A 27 6.20 7.87 7.28
CA MET A 27 5.57 6.69 7.85
C MET A 27 4.45 6.14 6.95
N PHE A 28 3.71 6.99 6.22
CA PHE A 28 2.72 6.52 5.25
C PHE A 28 3.39 5.80 4.06
N TRP A 29 4.52 6.31 3.59
CA TRP A 29 5.32 5.64 2.55
C TRP A 29 5.78 4.26 2.98
N LEU A 30 6.35 4.16 4.19
CA LEU A 30 6.81 2.89 4.75
C LEU A 30 5.65 1.93 5.01
N ALA A 31 4.54 2.40 5.58
CA ALA A 31 3.35 1.57 5.79
C ALA A 31 2.86 0.97 4.46
N GLY A 32 2.75 1.79 3.40
CA GLY A 32 2.36 1.31 2.07
C GLY A 32 3.35 0.31 1.47
N LEU A 33 4.66 0.51 1.68
CA LEU A 33 5.70 -0.42 1.23
C LEU A 33 5.61 -1.78 1.92
N PHE A 34 5.43 -1.79 3.24
CA PHE A 34 5.25 -3.03 4.00
C PHE A 34 3.98 -3.76 3.58
N MET A 35 2.87 -3.03 3.39
CA MET A 35 1.63 -3.63 2.88
C MET A 35 1.77 -4.16 1.45
N TYR A 36 2.64 -3.56 0.63
CA TYR A 36 2.93 -4.04 -0.72
C TYR A 36 3.71 -5.36 -0.70
N ILE A 37 4.68 -5.48 0.21
CA ILE A 37 5.40 -6.74 0.44
C ILE A 37 4.44 -7.82 0.94
N VAL A 38 3.55 -7.49 1.88
CA VAL A 38 2.52 -8.40 2.39
C VAL A 38 1.57 -8.84 1.28
N SER A 39 1.16 -7.91 0.41
CA SER A 39 0.37 -8.15 -0.78
C SER A 39 1.04 -9.20 -1.68
N PHE A 40 2.32 -9.01 -1.99
CA PHE A 40 3.09 -9.97 -2.78
C PHE A 40 3.20 -11.35 -2.10
N LEU A 41 3.50 -11.38 -0.80
CA LEU A 41 3.59 -12.62 -0.01
C LEU A 41 2.24 -13.34 0.15
N GLY A 42 1.12 -12.62 -0.02
CA GLY A 42 -0.24 -13.14 0.07
C GLY A 42 -0.65 -14.05 -1.08
N ALA A 43 0.23 -14.28 -2.06
CA ALA A 43 -0.04 -14.96 -3.34
C ALA A 43 -1.07 -14.21 -4.20
N PHE A 44 -1.03 -14.42 -5.52
CA PHE A 44 -1.71 -13.56 -6.51
C PHE A 44 -3.16 -13.18 -6.15
N SER A 45 -4.01 -14.15 -5.82
CA SER A 45 -5.44 -13.89 -5.60
C SER A 45 -5.75 -13.08 -4.34
N ILE A 46 -5.16 -13.41 -3.19
CA ILE A 46 -5.38 -12.68 -1.92
C ILE A 46 -4.54 -11.40 -1.89
N GLY A 47 -3.34 -11.47 -2.46
CA GLY A 47 -2.42 -10.35 -2.62
C GLY A 47 -3.08 -9.18 -3.31
N LEU A 48 -3.73 -9.39 -4.47
CA LEU A 48 -4.43 -8.33 -5.19
C LEU A 48 -5.39 -7.53 -4.30
N TYR A 49 -6.10 -8.16 -3.37
CA TYR A 49 -6.99 -7.47 -2.43
C TYR A 49 -6.23 -6.69 -1.35
N LEU A 50 -5.07 -7.17 -0.91
CA LEU A 50 -4.23 -6.48 0.08
C LEU A 50 -3.55 -5.23 -0.49
N LEU A 51 -3.37 -5.18 -1.81
CA LEU A 51 -2.80 -4.05 -2.55
C LEU A 51 -3.63 -2.75 -2.38
N VAL A 52 -4.90 -2.87 -1.97
CA VAL A 52 -5.76 -1.73 -1.63
C VAL A 52 -5.14 -0.85 -0.54
N PHE A 53 -4.48 -1.47 0.45
CA PHE A 53 -3.87 -0.74 1.55
C PHE A 53 -2.65 0.05 1.07
N THR A 54 -1.84 -0.54 0.19
CA THR A 54 -0.72 0.14 -0.45
C THR A 54 -1.21 1.36 -1.23
N ALA A 55 -2.21 1.18 -2.10
CA ALA A 55 -2.74 2.27 -2.91
C ALA A 55 -3.32 3.39 -2.05
N ALA A 56 -4.09 3.05 -0.99
CA ALA A 56 -4.63 4.02 -0.05
C ALA A 56 -3.53 4.81 0.67
N PHE A 57 -2.54 4.11 1.25
CA PHE A 57 -1.47 4.78 1.99
C PHE A 57 -0.55 5.62 1.11
N TRP A 58 -0.19 5.15 -0.08
CA TRP A 58 0.62 5.94 -1.01
C TRP A 58 -0.13 7.15 -1.57
N THR A 59 -1.44 7.04 -1.80
CA THR A 59 -2.26 8.20 -2.21
C THR A 59 -2.30 9.26 -1.10
N ILE A 60 -2.48 8.84 0.15
CA ILE A 60 -2.39 9.74 1.32
C ILE A 60 -0.98 10.33 1.44
N ALA A 61 0.06 9.51 1.28
CA ALA A 61 1.45 9.96 1.37
C ALA A 61 1.76 11.02 0.31
N LEU A 62 1.33 10.81 -0.95
CA LEU A 62 1.45 11.77 -2.04
C LEU A 62 0.71 13.08 -1.73
N ALA A 63 -0.57 13.00 -1.36
CA ALA A 63 -1.35 14.18 -1.00
C ALA A 63 -0.71 14.97 0.14
N LYS A 64 -0.03 14.28 1.06
CA LYS A 64 0.65 14.90 2.20
C LYS A 64 1.98 15.53 1.82
N SER A 65 2.77 14.87 0.97
CA SER A 65 4.01 15.41 0.41
C SER A 65 3.77 16.72 -0.34
N VAL A 66 2.63 16.87 -1.01
CA VAL A 66 2.23 18.09 -1.74
C VAL A 66 1.53 19.12 -0.83
N GLY A 67 1.29 18.80 0.45
CA GLY A 67 0.67 19.72 1.42
C GLY A 67 -0.85 19.90 1.24
N TRP A 68 -1.53 18.97 0.57
CA TRP A 68 -2.98 19.01 0.36
C TRP A 68 -3.78 18.57 1.60
N LEU A 69 -3.16 17.79 2.49
CA LEU A 69 -3.74 17.30 3.74
C LEU A 69 -3.61 18.33 4.88
N LYS A 70 -4.58 19.23 4.98
CA LYS A 70 -4.70 20.27 6.03
C LYS A 70 -5.72 19.92 7.12
N ARG A 71 -6.66 19.01 6.84
CA ARG A 71 -7.75 18.62 7.76
C ARG A 71 -7.87 17.11 7.88
N ASN A 72 -8.30 16.62 9.05
CA ASN A 72 -8.44 15.18 9.31
C ASN A 72 -9.41 14.47 8.34
N GLY A 73 -10.48 15.16 7.89
CA GLY A 73 -11.42 14.59 6.93
C GLY A 73 -10.82 14.34 5.54
N GLN A 74 -9.76 15.04 5.17
CA GLN A 74 -9.11 14.85 3.86
C GLN A 74 -8.36 13.52 3.77
N TYR A 75 -7.92 12.94 4.90
CA TYR A 75 -7.30 11.61 4.90
C TYR A 75 -8.26 10.54 4.38
N VAL A 76 -9.54 10.63 4.77
CA VAL A 76 -10.58 9.72 4.30
C VAL A 76 -10.79 9.89 2.79
N VAL A 77 -10.89 11.14 2.32
CA VAL A 77 -11.08 11.44 0.89
C VAL A 77 -9.93 10.89 0.05
N PHE A 78 -8.68 11.18 0.40
CA PHE A 78 -7.52 10.69 -0.35
C PHE A 78 -7.32 9.17 -0.20
N GLY A 79 -7.68 8.60 0.94
CA GLY A 79 -7.74 7.14 1.12
C GLY A 79 -8.74 6.50 0.16
N SER A 80 -9.96 7.06 0.05
CA SER A 80 -10.98 6.59 -0.90
C SER A 80 -10.54 6.74 -2.36
N ILE A 81 -9.84 7.83 -2.70
CA ILE A 81 -9.24 7.98 -4.04
C ILE A 81 -8.23 6.86 -4.30
N GLY A 82 -7.39 6.52 -3.33
CA GLY A 82 -6.45 5.40 -3.45
C GLY A 82 -7.15 4.05 -3.64
N ILE A 83 -8.28 3.82 -2.97
CA ILE A 83 -9.11 2.62 -3.17
C ILE A 83 -9.69 2.59 -4.60
N LEU A 84 -10.17 3.73 -5.10
CA LEU A 84 -10.65 3.83 -6.48
C LEU A 84 -9.53 3.56 -7.51
N ILE A 85 -8.35 4.13 -7.29
CA ILE A 85 -7.17 3.86 -8.11
C ILE A 85 -6.85 2.37 -8.10
N TRP A 86 -6.84 1.73 -6.93
CA TRP A 86 -6.64 0.29 -6.81
C TRP A 86 -7.69 -0.51 -7.59
N PHE A 87 -8.98 -0.17 -7.47
CA PHE A 87 -10.05 -0.87 -8.17
C PHE A 87 -9.92 -0.78 -9.69
N VAL A 88 -9.58 0.41 -10.20
CA VAL A 88 -9.29 0.61 -11.63
C VAL A 88 -8.04 -0.19 -12.04
N SER A 89 -7.00 -0.18 -11.21
CA SER A 89 -5.76 -0.91 -11.47
C SER A 89 -6.01 -2.42 -11.59
N ILE A 90 -6.71 -3.07 -10.66
CA ILE A 90 -6.93 -4.53 -10.72
C ILE A 90 -7.90 -4.98 -11.82
N THR A 91 -8.71 -4.07 -12.36
CA THR A 91 -9.69 -4.39 -13.42
C THR A 91 -9.12 -4.20 -14.82
N ILE A 92 -8.12 -3.31 -14.97
CA ILE A 92 -7.53 -2.96 -16.26
C ILE A 92 -6.13 -3.56 -16.43
N LEU A 93 -5.34 -3.59 -15.36
CA LEU A 93 -3.94 -4.03 -15.40
C LEU A 93 -3.85 -5.51 -15.02
N ASP A 94 -3.06 -6.24 -15.80
CA ASP A 94 -2.64 -7.60 -15.47
C ASP A 94 -1.82 -7.60 -14.16
N ASP A 95 -1.98 -8.65 -13.35
CA ASP A 95 -1.31 -8.77 -12.05
C ASP A 95 0.22 -8.80 -12.21
N TYR A 96 0.73 -9.25 -13.36
CA TYR A 96 2.11 -9.12 -13.76
C TYR A 96 2.63 -7.67 -13.64
N TRP A 97 1.87 -6.68 -14.14
CA TRP A 97 2.28 -5.27 -14.11
C TRP A 97 2.19 -4.67 -12.72
N LEU A 98 1.24 -5.12 -11.90
CA LEU A 98 1.07 -4.64 -10.52
C LEU A 98 2.20 -5.10 -9.60
N TYR A 99 2.83 -6.22 -9.91
CA TYR A 99 3.97 -6.77 -9.16
C TYR A 99 5.30 -6.71 -9.93
N LEU A 100 5.42 -5.82 -10.93
CA LEU A 100 6.55 -5.75 -11.85
C LEU A 100 7.95 -5.84 -11.19
N PRO A 101 8.26 -5.12 -10.09
CA PRO A 101 9.57 -5.23 -9.45
C PRO A 101 9.92 -6.66 -9.01
N PHE A 102 8.92 -7.43 -8.58
CA PHE A 102 9.10 -8.82 -8.17
C PHE A 102 9.06 -9.78 -9.35
N ALA A 103 8.22 -9.52 -10.35
CA ALA A 103 8.17 -10.30 -11.59
C ALA A 103 9.50 -10.24 -12.36
N LEU A 104 10.15 -9.06 -12.37
CA LEU A 104 11.50 -8.91 -12.90
C LEU A 104 12.51 -9.74 -12.11
N LEU A 105 12.46 -9.71 -10.77
CA LEU A 105 13.39 -10.47 -9.93
C LEU A 105 13.31 -11.99 -10.19
N ASP A 106 12.10 -12.51 -10.38
CA ASP A 106 11.88 -13.93 -10.68
C ASP A 106 12.45 -14.32 -12.05
N SER A 107 12.40 -13.43 -13.05
CA SER A 107 12.97 -13.68 -14.38
C SER A 107 14.52 -13.75 -14.42
N PHE A 108 15.19 -13.30 -13.35
CA PHE A 108 16.65 -13.37 -13.20
C PHE A 108 17.13 -14.55 -12.35
N LEU A 109 16.22 -15.31 -11.73
CA LEU A 109 16.50 -16.49 -10.91
C LEU A 109 16.19 -17.78 -11.66
#